data_AF-A0A936XU90-F1
#
_entry.id   AF-A0A936XU90-F1
#
_cell.length_a   1.000
_cell.length_b   1.000
_cell.length_c   1.000
_cell.angle_alpha   90.00
_cell.angle_beta   90.00
_cell.angle_gamma   90.00
#
_symmetry.space_group_name_H-M   'P 1'
#
loop_
_entity.id
_entity.type
_entity.pdbx_description
1 polymer ?
#
loop_
_entity_poly.entity_id
_entity_poly.type
_entity_poly.pdbx_seq_one_letter_code
_entity_poly.pdbx_strand_id
1 'polypeptide(L)'
;MILNVQMQQIQRAITSVGRFHFYTAVFERANAILLAALNQTSGWLVIDEAGKLELDRKGFYDSIVKTVEIYNNDNAAGNLLITVRESLCKEVISFFKIKDARVIHQLQDLV
;
A
#
# COMPACT_ATOMS: atom_id res chain seq x y z
N MET A 1 -14.55 3.10 -30.19
CA MET A 1 -15.04 4.38 -29.61
C MET A 1 -15.33 4.28 -28.12
N ILE A 2 -15.99 3.22 -27.63
CA ILE A 2 -16.33 3.02 -26.20
C ILE A 2 -15.10 2.89 -25.29
N LEU A 3 -14.07 2.13 -25.68
CA LEU A 3 -12.84 1.95 -24.89
C LEU A 3 -12.12 3.28 -24.58
N ASN A 4 -12.07 4.20 -25.54
CA ASN A 4 -11.40 5.49 -25.37
C ASN A 4 -12.15 6.43 -24.42
N VAL A 5 -13.48 6.38 -24.40
CA VAL A 5 -14.28 7.20 -23.49
C VAL A 5 -14.11 6.73 -22.05
N GLN A 6 -14.08 5.41 -21.83
CA GLN A 6 -13.91 4.82 -20.50
C GLN A 6 -12.49 5.05 -19.94
N MET A 7 -11.46 4.95 -20.78
CA MET A 7 -10.08 5.33 -20.43
C MET A 7 -9.95 6.83 -20.09
N GLN A 8 -10.62 7.72 -20.84
CA GLN A 8 -10.65 9.15 -20.52
C GLN A 8 -11.41 9.46 -19.22
N GLN A 9 -12.48 8.73 -18.91
CA GLN A 9 -13.20 8.86 -17.64
C GLN A 9 -12.35 8.41 -16.45
N ILE A 10 -11.61 7.30 -16.57
CA ILE A 10 -10.67 6.83 -15.55
C ILE A 10 -9.56 7.86 -15.30
N GLN A 11 -9.03 8.50 -16.36
CA GLN A 11 -8.07 9.60 -16.22
C GLN A 11 -8.63 10.84 -15.50
N ARG A 12 -9.96 11.04 -15.51
CA ARG A 12 -10.63 12.18 -14.87
C ARG A 12 -11.27 11.85 -13.53
N ALA A 13 -11.32 10.58 -13.14
CA ALA A 13 -11.85 10.18 -11.84
C ALA A 13 -10.97 10.74 -10.73
N ILE A 14 -11.61 11.34 -9.72
CA ILE A 14 -10.94 11.97 -8.60
C ILE A 14 -11.20 11.16 -7.33
N THR A 15 -10.14 10.85 -6.60
CA THR A 15 -10.18 10.32 -5.24
C THR A 15 -9.89 11.46 -4.27
N SER A 16 -10.80 11.71 -3.33
CA SER A 16 -10.69 12.78 -2.33
C SER A 16 -10.40 12.26 -0.93
N VAL A 17 -9.57 13.00 -0.19
CA VAL A 17 -9.18 12.72 1.20
C VAL A 17 -9.08 14.03 1.96
N GLY A 18 -10.06 14.32 2.81
CA GLY A 18 -10.18 15.64 3.42
C GLY A 18 -10.18 16.72 2.33
N ARG A 19 -9.17 17.61 2.36
CA ARG A 19 -9.01 18.69 1.37
C ARG A 19 -8.24 18.30 0.10
N PHE A 20 -7.63 17.11 0.07
CA PHE A 20 -6.76 16.70 -1.03
C PHE A 20 -7.54 15.93 -2.09
N HIS A 21 -7.13 16.11 -3.34
CA HIS A 21 -7.76 15.55 -4.52
C HIS A 21 -6.68 14.96 -5.42
N PHE A 22 -6.86 13.70 -5.81
CA PHE A 22 -5.90 12.95 -6.61
C PHE A 22 -6.60 12.35 -7.82
N TYR A 23 -5.91 12.24 -8.94
CA TYR A 23 -6.39 11.41 -10.04
C TYR A 23 -6.35 9.95 -9.62
N THR A 24 -7.48 9.26 -9.72
CA THR A 24 -7.59 7.83 -9.40
C THR A 24 -6.60 7.00 -10.22
N ALA A 25 -6.37 7.37 -11.48
CA ALA A 25 -5.40 6.72 -12.36
C ALA A 25 -3.95 6.69 -11.81
N VAL A 26 -3.57 7.63 -10.93
CA VAL A 26 -2.24 7.61 -10.29
C VAL A 26 -2.14 6.47 -9.29
N PHE A 27 -3.19 6.22 -8.51
CA PHE A 27 -3.24 5.09 -7.58
C PHE A 27 -3.27 3.76 -8.33
N GLU A 28 -4.04 3.66 -9.41
CA GLU A 28 -4.05 2.46 -10.27
C GLU A 28 -2.65 2.13 -10.79
N ARG A 29 -1.94 3.15 -11.30
CA ARG A 29 -0.56 2.99 -11.76
C ARG A 29 0.38 2.57 -10.62
N ALA A 30 0.27 3.17 -9.44
CA ALA A 30 1.10 2.83 -8.30
C ALA A 30 0.85 1.39 -7.81
N ASN A 31 -0.41 0.97 -7.72
CA ASN A 31 -0.75 -0.42 -7.39
C ASN A 31 -0.15 -1.39 -8.42
N ALA A 32 -0.22 -1.08 -9.72
CA ALA A 32 0.39 -1.93 -10.75
C ALA A 32 1.91 -2.05 -10.60
N ILE A 33 2.59 -0.95 -10.25
CA ILE A 33 4.05 -0.95 -9.99
C ILE A 33 4.38 -1.83 -8.78
N LEU A 34 3.64 -1.66 -7.67
CA LEU A 34 3.86 -2.45 -6.44
C LEU A 34 3.60 -3.94 -6.69
N LEU A 35 2.50 -4.29 -7.37
CA LEU A 35 2.18 -5.68 -7.71
C LEU A 35 3.23 -6.31 -8.65
N ALA A 36 3.79 -5.54 -9.58
CA ALA A 36 4.88 -6.02 -10.43
C ALA A 36 6.17 -6.25 -9.63
N ALA A 37 6.47 -5.38 -8.65
CA ALA A 37 7.63 -5.53 -7.78
C ALA A 37 7.57 -6.79 -6.91
N LEU A 38 6.38 -7.26 -6.54
CA LEU A 38 6.19 -8.52 -5.79
C LEU A 38 6.65 -9.77 -6.55
N ASN A 39 6.76 -9.70 -7.88
CA ASN A 39 7.28 -10.80 -8.70
C ASN A 39 8.82 -10.76 -8.83
N GLN A 40 9.48 -9.76 -8.24
CA GLN A 40 10.93 -9.61 -8.27
C GLN A 40 11.52 -10.14 -6.97
N THR A 41 12.66 -10.83 -7.05
CA THR A 41 13.44 -11.21 -5.88
C THR A 41 14.14 -9.96 -5.34
N SER A 42 13.63 -9.44 -4.22
CA SER A 42 14.20 -8.26 -3.54
C SER A 42 14.43 -8.58 -2.07
N GLY A 43 15.51 -8.03 -1.50
CA GLY A 43 15.77 -8.18 -0.06
C GLY A 43 14.84 -7.32 0.80
N TRP A 44 14.28 -6.25 0.23
CA TRP A 44 13.40 -5.30 0.89
C TRP A 44 12.35 -4.75 -0.06
N LEU A 45 11.11 -4.70 0.39
CA LEU A 45 10.05 -3.88 -0.18
C LEU A 45 9.65 -2.80 0.83
N VAL A 46 9.70 -1.55 0.39
CA VAL A 46 9.37 -0.38 1.22
C VAL A 46 8.15 0.31 0.63
N ILE A 47 7.12 0.51 1.46
CA ILE A 47 5.89 1.23 1.09
C ILE A 47 5.77 2.46 1.99
N ASP A 48 5.83 3.64 1.39
CA ASP A 48 5.59 4.93 2.03
C ASP A 48 4.33 5.56 1.42
N GLU A 49 3.17 5.63 2.09
CA GLU A 49 2.76 5.32 3.47
C GLU A 49 1.47 4.48 3.40
N ALA A 50 1.14 3.68 4.42
CA ALA A 50 -0.20 3.10 4.58
C ALA A 50 -0.99 3.90 5.64
N GLY A 51 -2.13 4.49 5.24
CA GLY A 51 -2.86 5.37 6.14
C GLY A 51 -4.36 5.40 5.92
N LYS A 52 -4.96 6.58 6.11
CA LYS A 52 -6.42 6.75 6.13
C LYS A 52 -7.10 6.32 4.82
N LEU A 53 -6.44 6.52 3.68
CA LEU A 53 -6.94 6.09 2.37
C LEU A 53 -7.08 4.57 2.29
N GLU A 54 -6.01 3.88 2.64
CA GLU A 54 -5.89 2.44 2.55
C GLU A 54 -6.84 1.74 3.53
N LEU A 55 -7.01 2.32 4.74
CA LEU A 55 -8.03 1.89 5.70
C LEU A 55 -9.47 2.04 5.17
N ASP A 56 -9.72 3.03 4.30
CA ASP A 56 -10.99 3.23 3.61
C ASP A 56 -11.09 2.43 2.29
N ARG A 57 -10.18 1.46 2.06
CA ARG A 57 -10.08 0.62 0.85
C ARG A 57 -9.84 1.41 -0.44
N LYS A 58 -9.08 2.49 -0.34
CA LYS A 58 -8.68 3.36 -1.45
C LYS A 58 -7.15 3.42 -1.55
N GLY A 59 -6.65 4.22 -2.48
CA GLY A 59 -5.21 4.45 -2.62
C GLY A 59 -4.47 3.16 -2.97
N PHE A 60 -3.52 2.75 -2.14
CA PHE A 60 -2.70 1.55 -2.36
C PHE A 60 -3.31 0.27 -1.79
N TYR A 61 -4.56 0.29 -1.32
CA TYR A 61 -5.20 -0.81 -0.61
C TYR A 61 -4.97 -2.19 -1.26
N ASP A 62 -5.22 -2.34 -2.55
CA ASP A 62 -5.11 -3.64 -3.23
C ASP A 62 -3.68 -4.19 -3.20
N SER A 63 -2.70 -3.33 -3.50
CA SER A 63 -1.29 -3.71 -3.46
C SER A 63 -0.79 -4.01 -2.04
N ILE A 64 -1.26 -3.29 -1.01
CA ILE A 64 -0.89 -3.56 0.38
C ILE A 64 -1.49 -4.88 0.85
N VAL A 65 -2.77 -5.15 0.55
CA VAL A 65 -3.39 -6.46 0.86
C VAL A 65 -2.55 -7.58 0.29
N LYS A 66 -2.18 -7.49 -0.99
CA LYS A 66 -1.41 -8.55 -1.65
C LYS A 66 0.01 -8.68 -1.10
N THR A 67 0.64 -7.55 -0.80
CA THR A 67 1.97 -7.51 -0.20
C THR A 67 1.96 -8.17 1.18
N VAL A 68 1.05 -7.76 2.07
CA VAL A 68 0.92 -8.33 3.41
C VAL A 68 0.57 -9.82 3.35
N GLU A 69 -0.29 -10.25 2.43
CA GLU A 69 -0.59 -11.68 2.23
C GLU A 69 0.67 -12.49 1.91
N ILE A 70 1.52 -11.99 1.02
CA ILE A 70 2.77 -12.66 0.64
C ILE A 70 3.74 -12.72 1.81
N TYR A 71 3.99 -11.59 2.48
CA TYR A 71 4.95 -11.49 3.57
C TYR A 71 4.48 -12.12 4.89
N ASN A 72 3.18 -12.35 5.05
CA ASN A 72 2.64 -13.14 6.16
C ASN A 72 2.85 -14.66 6.00
N ASN A 73 3.35 -15.12 4.85
CA ASN A 73 3.75 -16.51 4.66
C ASN A 73 5.21 -16.70 5.09
N ASP A 74 5.49 -17.75 5.86
CA ASP A 74 6.81 -18.03 6.45
C ASP A 74 7.94 -18.24 5.41
N ASN A 75 7.60 -18.39 4.12
CA ASN A 75 8.53 -18.58 3.01
C ASN A 75 8.75 -17.31 2.17
N ALA A 76 8.26 -16.15 2.61
CA ALA A 76 8.48 -14.90 1.88
C ALA A 76 9.98 -14.58 1.80
N ALA A 77 10.45 -14.26 0.60
CA ALA A 77 11.81 -13.81 0.40
C ALA A 77 11.91 -12.30 0.72
N GLY A 78 12.78 -11.94 1.68
CA GLY A 78 13.08 -10.55 2.02
C GLY A 78 12.26 -9.98 3.17
N ASN A 79 12.30 -8.65 3.33
CA ASN A 79 11.64 -7.92 4.40
C ASN A 79 10.64 -6.89 3.85
N LEU A 80 9.56 -6.66 4.60
CA LEU A 80 8.57 -5.62 4.31
C LEU A 80 8.66 -4.49 5.33
N LEU A 81 8.82 -3.26 4.85
CA LEU A 81 8.70 -2.04 5.64
C LEU A 81 7.52 -1.23 5.14
N ILE A 82 6.62 -0.85 6.05
CA ILE A 82 5.51 0.06 5.76
C ILE A 82 5.61 1.24 6.72
N THR A 83 5.69 2.46 6.20
CA THR A 83 5.56 3.65 7.05
C THR A 83 4.09 3.91 7.33
N VAL A 84 3.78 4.32 8.56
CA VAL A 84 2.41 4.57 9.04
C VAL A 84 2.46 5.73 10.02
N ARG A 85 1.47 6.63 10.00
CA ARG A 85 1.33 7.62 11.10
C ARG A 85 1.16 6.91 12.43
N GLU A 86 1.83 7.41 13.46
CA GLU A 86 1.76 6.85 14.82
C GLU A 86 0.31 6.61 15.28
N SER A 87 -0.57 7.58 15.07
CA SER A 87 -1.99 7.50 15.45
C SER A 87 -2.78 6.39 14.75
N LEU A 88 -2.30 5.89 13.60
CA LEU A 88 -2.96 4.87 12.79
C LEU A 88 -2.26 3.51 12.87
N CYS A 89 -1.08 3.41 13.50
CA CYS A 89 -0.24 2.21 13.49
C CYS A 89 -0.99 0.95 13.94
N LYS A 90 -1.67 1.01 15.09
CA LYS A 90 -2.45 -0.12 15.61
C LYS A 90 -3.60 -0.52 14.69
N GLU A 91 -4.28 0.47 14.10
CA GLU A 91 -5.39 0.25 13.18
C GLU A 91 -4.92 -0.40 11.88
N VAL A 92 -3.80 0.07 11.31
CA VAL A 92 -3.20 -0.50 10.09
C VAL A 92 -2.76 -1.94 10.30
N ILE A 93 -2.06 -2.24 11.39
CA ILE A 93 -1.65 -3.61 11.73
C ILE A 93 -2.88 -4.53 11.83
N SER A 94 -3.93 -4.07 12.52
CA SER A 94 -5.14 -4.85 12.71
C SER A 94 -5.94 -5.04 11.41
N PHE A 95 -6.13 -3.97 10.65
CA PHE A 95 -6.93 -3.96 9.42
C PHE A 95 -6.32 -4.84 8.34
N PHE A 96 -5.00 -4.75 8.13
CA PHE A 96 -4.29 -5.59 7.17
C PHE A 96 -3.89 -6.96 7.72
N LYS A 97 -4.10 -7.21 9.01
CA LYS A 97 -3.73 -8.47 9.69
C LYS A 97 -2.24 -8.79 9.51
N ILE A 98 -1.38 -7.79 9.70
CA ILE A 98 0.07 -7.96 9.62
C ILE A 98 0.51 -8.83 10.80
N LYS A 99 1.10 -10.00 10.52
CA LYS A 99 1.60 -10.91 11.55
C LYS A 99 2.98 -10.49 12.00
N ASP A 100 3.29 -10.74 13.28
CA ASP A 100 4.61 -10.55 13.90
C ASP A 100 5.26 -9.18 13.59
N ALA A 101 4.43 -8.15 13.46
CA ALA A 101 4.86 -6.81 13.10
C ALA A 101 5.79 -6.23 14.19
N ARG A 102 7.01 -5.84 13.79
CA ARG A 102 7.90 -5.03 14.61
C ARG A 102 7.62 -3.55 14.33
N VAL A 103 7.19 -2.81 15.35
CA VAL A 103 7.01 -1.35 15.26
C VAL A 103 8.33 -0.68 15.62
N ILE A 104 8.80 0.21 14.75
CA ILE A 104 10.09 0.89 14.86
C ILE A 104 9.81 2.39 14.88
N HIS A 105 10.16 3.06 15.98
CA HIS A 105 10.09 4.52 16.12
C HIS A 105 11.46 5.16 15.92
N GLN A 106 12.52 4.40 16.20
CA GLN A 106 13.91 4.85 16.14
C GLN A 106 14.82 3.68 15.77
N LEU A 107 16.03 3.99 15.31
CA LEU A 107 17.00 2.98 14.84
C LEU A 107 17.32 1.92 15.90
N GLN A 108 17.25 2.26 17.18
CA GLN A 108 17.54 1.30 18.25
C GLN A 108 16.50 0.16 18.34
N ASP A 109 15.29 0.36 17.82
CA ASP A 109 14.24 -0.67 17.88
C ASP A 109 14.48 -1.81 16.85
N LEU A 110 15.43 -1.63 15.92
CA LEU A 110 15.86 -2.64 14.95
C LEU A 110 16.84 -3.66 15.54
N VAL A 111 17.56 -3.30 16.60
CA VAL A 111 18.69 -4.05 17.17
C VAL A 111 18.21 -5.07 18.20
#